data_AF-A0A1G0QRA1-F1
#
_entry.id   AF-A0A1G0QRA1-F1
#
_cell.length_a   1.000
_cell.length_b   1.000
_cell.length_c   1.000
_cell.angle_alpha   90.00
_cell.angle_beta   90.00
_cell.angle_gamma   90.00
#
_symmetry.space_group_name_H-M   'P 1'
#
loop_
_entity.id
_entity.type
_entity.pdbx_description
1 polymer ?
#
loop_
_entity_poly.entity_id
_entity_poly.type
_entity_poly.pdbx_seq_one_letter_code
_entity_poly.pdbx_strand_id
1 'polypeptide(L)'
;MKLELKPHRLYQKALQYYSRGNCKKLLNDYRGAIADFTKAIKYNPNFAEAYYRRANIKIILKDTEGAILDYDRAIKLNPDFAQAVNNKEHLKPAAENVSEKQSVSLEQED
;
A
#
# COMPACT_ATOMS: atom_id res chain seq x y z
N MET A 1 -2.63 -31.29 23.36
CA MET A 1 -1.94 -29.99 23.39
C MET A 1 -1.49 -29.62 21.96
N LYS A 2 -2.35 -28.97 21.15
CA LYS A 2 -2.02 -28.49 19.80
C LYS A 2 -1.50 -27.06 19.92
N LEU A 3 -0.20 -26.92 20.14
CA LEU A 3 0.49 -25.65 20.23
C LEU A 3 0.25 -24.81 18.96
N GLU A 4 -0.04 -23.54 19.14
CA GLU A 4 -0.41 -22.56 18.11
C GLU A 4 0.72 -22.30 17.09
N LEU A 5 0.92 -23.20 16.13
CA LEU A 5 1.85 -23.02 14.99
C LEU A 5 1.30 -22.14 13.85
N LYS A 6 0.12 -21.55 14.01
CA LYS A 6 -0.62 -20.89 12.92
C LYS A 6 -0.04 -19.54 12.47
N PRO A 7 0.34 -18.59 13.33
CA PRO A 7 0.73 -17.25 12.86
C PRO A 7 2.08 -17.25 12.13
N HIS A 8 3.06 -18.03 12.58
CA HIS A 8 4.38 -18.07 11.96
C HIS A 8 4.36 -18.64 10.53
N ARG A 9 3.63 -19.73 10.29
CA ARG A 9 3.52 -20.35 8.95
C ARG A 9 2.77 -19.46 7.95
N LEU A 10 1.75 -18.74 8.41
CA LEU A 10 1.02 -17.79 7.56
C LEU A 10 1.90 -16.59 7.23
N TYR A 11 2.66 -16.09 8.20
CA TYR A 11 3.64 -15.03 7.97
C TYR A 11 4.71 -15.43 6.95
N GLN A 12 5.28 -16.63 7.06
CA GLN A 12 6.23 -17.15 6.07
C GLN A 12 5.62 -17.24 4.66
N LYS A 13 4.37 -17.70 4.52
CA LYS A 13 3.68 -17.70 3.22
C LYS A 13 3.52 -16.30 2.67
N ALA A 14 3.14 -15.34 3.52
CA ALA A 14 3.03 -13.94 3.11
C ALA A 14 4.36 -13.41 2.57
N LEU A 15 5.48 -13.69 3.25
CA LEU A 15 6.82 -13.31 2.81
C LEU A 15 7.21 -13.95 1.47
N GLN A 16 6.92 -15.23 1.27
CA GLN A 16 7.24 -15.92 0.01
C GLN A 16 6.53 -15.28 -1.19
N TYR A 17 5.23 -15.01 -1.06
CA TYR A 17 4.47 -14.33 -2.10
C TYR A 17 4.95 -12.90 -2.30
N TYR A 18 5.25 -12.17 -1.22
CA TYR A 18 5.78 -10.82 -1.29
C TYR A 18 7.11 -10.75 -2.06
N SER A 19 8.07 -11.61 -1.70
CA SER A 19 9.37 -11.69 -2.39
C SER A 19 9.19 -12.03 -3.87
N ARG A 20 8.33 -13.00 -4.21
CA ARG A 20 8.04 -13.36 -5.60
C ARG A 20 7.37 -12.21 -6.37
N GLY A 21 6.45 -11.48 -5.74
CA GLY A 21 5.83 -10.29 -6.30
C GLY A 21 6.85 -9.21 -6.64
N ASN A 22 7.85 -9.00 -5.76
CA ASN A 22 8.95 -8.09 -6.04
C ASN A 22 9.80 -8.52 -7.23
N CYS A 23 10.15 -9.82 -7.34
CA CYS A 23 10.86 -10.34 -8.50
C CYS A 23 10.08 -10.10 -9.80
N LYS A 24 8.78 -10.37 -9.81
CA LYS A 24 7.92 -10.15 -10.98
C LYS A 24 7.82 -8.69 -11.38
N LYS A 25 7.74 -7.77 -10.40
CA LYS A 25 7.80 -6.33 -10.65
C LYS A 25 9.09 -5.96 -11.38
N LEU A 26 10.24 -6.49 -10.95
CA LEU A 26 11.54 -6.24 -11.61
C LEU A 26 11.59 -6.80 -13.04
N LEU A 27 10.81 -7.85 -13.32
CA LEU A 27 10.64 -8.41 -14.66
C LEU A 27 9.52 -7.74 -15.47
N ASN A 28 8.96 -6.62 -15.00
CA ASN A 28 7.81 -5.92 -15.59
C ASN A 28 6.52 -6.77 -15.70
N ASP A 29 6.43 -7.92 -15.03
CA ASP A 29 5.19 -8.70 -14.87
C ASP A 29 4.33 -8.06 -13.77
N TYR A 30 3.74 -6.92 -14.09
CA TYR A 30 2.95 -6.12 -13.15
C TYR A 30 1.68 -6.83 -12.69
N ARG A 31 0.98 -7.52 -13.60
CA ARG A 31 -0.23 -8.28 -13.24
C ARG A 31 0.09 -9.45 -12.33
N GLY A 32 1.17 -10.19 -12.63
CA GLY A 32 1.63 -11.28 -11.76
C GLY A 32 2.14 -10.81 -10.41
N ALA A 33 2.79 -9.64 -10.36
CA ALA A 33 3.19 -9.01 -9.10
C ALA A 33 1.99 -8.61 -8.24
N ILE A 34 0.96 -7.99 -8.82
CA ILE A 34 -0.30 -7.68 -8.12
C ILE A 34 -0.95 -8.96 -7.56
N ALA A 35 -1.00 -10.03 -8.34
CA ALA A 35 -1.57 -11.29 -7.90
C ALA A 35 -0.81 -11.87 -6.70
N ASP A 36 0.51 -11.75 -6.69
CA ASP A 36 1.34 -12.23 -5.59
C ASP A 36 1.25 -11.34 -4.34
N PHE A 37 1.25 -10.01 -4.48
CA PHE A 37 1.00 -9.13 -3.33
C PHE A 37 -0.40 -9.35 -2.74
N THR A 38 -1.41 -9.61 -3.58
CA THR A 38 -2.76 -9.96 -3.11
C THR A 38 -2.76 -11.26 -2.30
N LYS A 39 -1.99 -12.27 -2.71
CA LYS A 39 -1.81 -13.50 -1.91
C LYS A 39 -1.05 -13.21 -0.62
N ALA A 40 -0.01 -12.39 -0.66
CA ALA A 40 0.73 -12.00 0.55
C ALA A 40 -0.20 -11.34 1.58
N ILE A 41 -1.03 -10.40 1.14
CA ILE A 41 -2.05 -9.73 1.94
C ILE A 41 -3.09 -10.72 2.49
N LYS A 42 -3.52 -11.70 1.69
CA LYS A 42 -4.45 -12.75 2.16
C LYS A 42 -3.88 -13.56 3.33
N TYR A 43 -2.58 -13.83 3.33
CA TYR A 43 -1.91 -14.55 4.41
C TYR A 43 -1.55 -13.66 5.60
N ASN A 44 -1.22 -12.41 5.36
CA ASN A 44 -0.99 -11.40 6.39
C ASN A 44 -1.70 -10.08 6.03
N PRO A 45 -2.94 -9.87 6.50
CA PRO A 45 -3.71 -8.65 6.24
C PRO A 45 -3.10 -7.38 6.82
N ASN A 46 -2.11 -7.51 7.72
CA ASN A 46 -1.39 -6.41 8.36
C ASN A 46 -0.03 -6.14 7.70
N PHE A 47 0.25 -6.72 6.53
CA PHE A 47 1.50 -6.53 5.83
C PHE A 47 1.52 -5.20 5.05
N ALA A 48 1.78 -4.08 5.75
CA ALA A 48 1.78 -2.73 5.19
C ALA A 48 2.58 -2.60 3.88
N GLU A 49 3.80 -3.14 3.86
CA GLU A 49 4.69 -3.14 2.71
C GLU A 49 4.06 -3.80 1.46
N ALA A 50 3.28 -4.87 1.62
CA ALA A 50 2.62 -5.53 0.50
C ALA A 50 1.52 -4.66 -0.14
N TYR A 51 0.79 -3.89 0.66
CA TYR A 51 -0.15 -2.89 0.14
C TYR A 51 0.59 -1.77 -0.58
N TYR A 52 1.64 -1.21 0.03
CA TYR A 52 2.46 -0.17 -0.59
C TYR A 52 3.06 -0.59 -1.94
N ARG A 53 3.64 -1.80 -2.03
CA ARG A 53 4.17 -2.32 -3.31
C ARG A 53 3.07 -2.54 -4.33
N ARG A 54 1.88 -3.01 -3.92
CA ARG A 54 0.73 -3.20 -4.82
C ARG A 54 0.21 -1.86 -5.35
N ALA A 55 0.13 -0.83 -4.51
CA ALA A 55 -0.26 0.53 -4.89
C ALA A 55 0.67 1.11 -5.96
N ASN A 56 1.99 1.01 -5.76
CA ASN A 56 2.99 1.45 -6.74
C ASN A 56 2.77 0.80 -8.12
N ILE A 57 2.46 -0.49 -8.17
CA ILE A 57 2.22 -1.18 -9.44
C ILE A 57 0.88 -0.77 -10.06
N LYS A 58 -0.17 -0.57 -9.25
CA LYS A 58 -1.46 -0.08 -9.74
C LYS A 58 -1.33 1.29 -10.40
N ILE A 59 -0.47 2.17 -9.90
CA ILE A 59 -0.14 3.44 -10.57
C ILE A 59 0.48 3.23 -11.94
N ILE A 60 1.43 2.30 -12.08
CA ILE A 60 2.00 1.95 -13.39
C ILE A 60 0.92 1.46 -14.36
N LEU A 61 -0.09 0.76 -13.85
CA LEU A 61 -1.23 0.27 -14.63
C LEU A 61 -2.39 1.28 -14.76
N LYS A 62 -2.20 2.53 -14.30
CA LYS A 62 -3.22 3.61 -14.30
C LYS A 62 -4.48 3.30 -13.47
N ASP A 63 -4.40 2.38 -12.51
CA ASP A 63 -5.42 2.13 -11.50
C ASP A 63 -5.18 3.04 -10.29
N THR A 64 -5.49 4.33 -10.46
CA THR A 64 -5.24 5.36 -9.44
C THR A 64 -6.11 5.16 -8.20
N GLU A 65 -7.40 4.87 -8.38
CA GLU A 65 -8.34 4.63 -7.27
C GLU A 65 -7.90 3.42 -6.44
N GLY A 66 -7.56 2.31 -7.11
CA GLY A 66 -7.09 1.12 -6.43
C GLY A 66 -5.76 1.32 -5.72
N ALA A 67 -4.89 2.23 -6.20
CA ALA A 67 -3.64 2.57 -5.55
C ALA A 67 -3.85 3.42 -4.29
N ILE A 68 -4.75 4.40 -4.34
CA ILE A 68 -5.11 5.23 -3.17
C ILE A 68 -5.61 4.35 -2.03
N LEU A 69 -6.52 3.41 -2.31
CA LEU A 69 -7.04 2.46 -1.30
C LEU A 69 -5.93 1.61 -0.67
N ASP A 70 -4.95 1.18 -1.46
CA ASP A 70 -3.82 0.41 -0.96
C ASP A 70 -2.85 1.27 -0.14
N TYR A 71 -2.59 2.52 -0.54
CA TYR A 71 -1.79 3.45 0.27
C TYR A 71 -2.47 3.77 1.60
N ASP A 72 -3.78 4.03 1.61
CA ASP A 72 -4.54 4.24 2.84
C ASP A 72 -4.42 3.07 3.80
N ARG A 73 -4.48 1.85 3.26
CA ARG A 73 -4.31 0.66 4.07
C ARG A 73 -2.88 0.52 4.59
N ALA A 74 -1.86 0.84 3.78
CA ALA A 74 -0.47 0.82 4.20
C ALA A 74 -0.19 1.82 5.34
N ILE A 75 -0.66 3.07 5.18
CA ILE A 75 -0.52 4.16 6.18
C ILE A 75 -1.22 3.78 7.49
N LYS A 76 -2.44 3.25 7.42
CA LYS A 76 -3.18 2.82 8.60
C LYS A 76 -2.47 1.70 9.38
N LEU A 77 -1.75 0.82 8.68
CA LEU A 77 -1.02 -0.30 9.28
C LEU A 77 0.36 0.10 9.81
N ASN A 78 1.02 1.04 9.13
CA ASN A 78 2.30 1.58 9.54
C ASN A 78 2.33 3.08 9.21
N PRO A 79 2.05 3.96 10.19
CA PRO A 79 2.03 5.41 9.99
C PRO A 79 3.38 6.00 9.54
N ASP A 80 4.49 5.30 9.78
CA ASP A 80 5.84 5.76 9.41
C ASP A 80 6.14 5.62 7.90
N PHE A 81 5.18 5.14 7.10
CA PHE A 81 5.27 5.11 5.65
C PHE A 81 5.13 6.52 5.02
N ALA A 82 6.07 7.41 5.32
CA ALA A 82 6.12 8.77 4.74
C ALA A 82 6.08 8.73 3.19
N GLN A 83 6.70 7.72 2.58
CA GLN A 83 6.63 7.50 1.13
C GLN A 83 5.21 7.20 0.64
N ALA A 84 4.41 6.44 1.39
CA ALA A 84 3.04 6.14 1.00
C ALA A 84 2.14 7.39 1.09
N VAL A 85 2.38 8.24 2.10
CA VAL A 85 1.69 9.54 2.25
C VAL A 85 2.00 10.43 1.06
N ASN A 86 3.29 10.68 0.78
CA ASN A 86 3.71 11.51 -0.35
C ASN A 86 3.19 10.98 -1.68
N ASN A 87 3.27 9.66 -1.90
CA ASN A 87 2.76 9.04 -3.12
C ASN A 87 1.24 9.21 -3.23
N LYS A 88 0.47 9.11 -2.14
CA LYS A 88 -0.99 9.32 -2.15
C LYS A 88 -1.33 10.78 -2.44
N GLU A 89 -0.65 11.74 -1.81
CA GLU A 89 -0.92 13.17 -1.99
C GLU A 89 -0.78 13.60 -3.45
N HIS A 90 0.20 13.06 -4.17
CA HIS A 90 0.40 13.34 -5.60
C HIS A 90 -0.66 12.70 -6.51
N LEU A 91 -1.47 11.79 -5.97
CA LEU A 91 -2.56 11.12 -6.69
C LEU A 91 -3.92 11.72 -6.41
N LYS A 92 -4.05 12.61 -5.40
CA LYS A 92 -5.30 13.33 -5.16
C LYS A 92 -5.66 14.13 -6.42
N PRO A 93 -6.91 14.07 -6.90
CA PRO A 93 -7.34 14.90 -8.02
C PRO A 93 -7.13 16.38 -7.66
N ALA A 94 -6.73 17.19 -8.64
CA ALA A 94 -6.32 18.59 -8.44
C ALA A 94 -7.34 19.45 -7.64
N ALA A 95 -8.62 19.05 -7.60
CA ALA A 95 -9.67 19.72 -6.84
C ALA A 95 -9.53 19.60 -5.31
N GLU A 96 -8.98 18.50 -4.77
CA GLU A 96 -8.82 18.31 -3.31
C GLU A 96 -7.59 19.04 -2.73
N ASN A 97 -6.57 19.27 -3.55
CA ASN A 97 -5.38 20.01 -3.14
C ASN A 97 -5.66 21.51 -2.88
N VAL A 98 -6.77 22.03 -3.41
CA VAL A 98 -7.20 23.41 -3.21
C VAL A 98 -7.88 23.60 -1.85
N SER A 99 -8.69 22.62 -1.39
CA SER A 99 -9.42 22.73 -0.12
C SER A 99 -8.52 22.69 1.12
N GLU A 100 -7.43 21.90 1.10
CA GLU A 100 -6.49 21.83 2.23
C GLU A 100 -5.59 23.08 2.34
N LYS A 101 -5.26 23.73 1.21
CA LYS A 101 -4.52 25.01 1.22
C LYS A 101 -5.35 26.17 1.77
N GLN A 102 -6.68 26.16 1.61
CA GLN A 102 -7.55 27.23 2.09
C GLN A 102 -7.86 27.10 3.60
N SER A 103 -7.82 25.90 4.19
CA SER A 103 -8.03 25.72 5.63
C SER A 103 -6.86 26.15 6.51
N VAL A 104 -5.64 26.18 5.99
CA VAL A 104 -4.44 26.58 6.77
C VAL A 104 -4.30 28.11 6.90
N SER A 105 -5.01 28.90 6.11
CA SER A 105 -4.92 30.36 6.12
C SER A 105 -5.87 31.07 7.09
N LEU A 106 -6.70 30.34 7.85
CA LEU A 106 -7.71 30.94 8.76
C LEU A 106 -7.37 30.86 10.26
N GLU A 107 -6.22 30.32 10.64
CA GLU A 107 -5.81 30.20 12.06
C GLU A 107 -4.68 31.18 12.47
N GLN A 108 -4.42 32.22 11.68
CA GLN A 108 -3.41 33.24 12.00
C GLN A 108 -3.95 34.67 11.96
N GLU A 109 -5.15 34.89 12.51
CA GLU A 109 -5.58 36.24 12.93
C GLU A 109 -6.35 36.10 14.25
N ASP A 110 -5.64 36.27 15.36
CA ASP A 110 -6.11 36.87 16.64
C ASP A 110 -4.91 37.10 17.58
#